data_AF-A0A835XB10-F1
#
_entry.id   AF-A0A835XB10-F1
#
_cell.length_a   1.000
_cell.length_b   1.000
_cell.length_c   1.000
_cell.angle_alpha   90.00
_cell.angle_beta   90.00
_cell.angle_gamma   90.00
#
_symmetry.space_group_name_H-M   'P 1'
#
loop_
_entity.id
_entity.type
_entity.pdbx_description
1 polymer ?
#
loop_
_entity_poly.entity_id
_entity_poly.type
_entity_poly.pdbx_seq_one_letter_code
_entity_poly.pdbx_strand_id
1 'polypeptide(L)'
;MNSIPIHTRCYVDNHNDNRNVSSSNYQINSNSSTVLVFDTETTPDQYQNLLFGSCGIWVNGHLKKFYLFYADWLKQAQIRKIRAYARRNNLEVLPKSKFLDKVFYPYVYQARAKCVGFNLPFDLSRLAISYGKARKFSGGFSLKLSANPAHPNIRIKSINRKAAFVEFTKPVRKKSQKKKQRYKGFFLDLKTFSFALTNKSYNLDCALQDFGCKLQKTTAEHGKITSIYIDYNVNDTKSTYELYEKCMNRYSSYLLQKDANKLFSPASIGKAYLEKIAIKPFLEKNPDFPKEILGYIMMSYYGGRVECRIRKKPVKVTNLDFTSMYPTVFILLGMYQLLISNKISFIHSKTKTQKLLDRIALNDINKKETWKNLTTICKIKPNNDILPVRSRYDTKHATNIGVNYLKSTDDTCLWYTLPDLIAS
;
A
#
# COMPACT_ATOMS: atom_id res chain seq x y z
N MET A 1 -3.57 -30.69 31.69
CA MET A 1 -3.26 -29.83 30.53
C MET A 1 -4.55 -29.18 30.07
N ASN A 2 -4.59 -27.87 29.89
CA ASN A 2 -5.79 -27.23 29.34
C ASN A 2 -5.89 -27.56 27.85
N SER A 3 -7.05 -28.03 27.41
CA SER A 3 -7.34 -28.17 25.98
C SER A 3 -7.42 -26.77 25.37
N ILE A 4 -6.62 -26.54 24.34
CA ILE A 4 -6.54 -25.25 23.66
C ILE A 4 -7.15 -25.43 22.27
N PRO A 5 -8.16 -24.64 21.87
CA PRO A 5 -8.82 -24.80 20.58
C PRO A 5 -7.86 -24.49 19.43
N ILE A 6 -7.83 -25.33 18.41
CA ILE A 6 -6.99 -25.13 17.22
C ILE A 6 -7.79 -24.38 16.17
N HIS A 7 -7.19 -23.33 15.61
CA HIS A 7 -7.76 -22.56 14.52
C HIS A 7 -7.04 -22.90 13.20
N THR A 8 -7.82 -23.21 12.16
CA THR A 8 -7.28 -23.49 10.83
C THR A 8 -7.53 -22.31 9.89
N ARG A 9 -6.71 -22.19 8.85
CA ARG A 9 -7.01 -21.31 7.72
C ARG A 9 -7.82 -22.11 6.70
N CYS A 10 -8.84 -21.48 6.15
CA CYS A 10 -9.63 -22.05 5.06
C CYS A 10 -9.43 -21.24 3.78
N TYR A 11 -9.60 -21.90 2.65
CA TYR A 11 -9.83 -21.23 1.38
C TYR A 11 -11.31 -20.84 1.31
N VAL A 12 -11.59 -19.56 1.11
CA VAL A 12 -12.96 -19.06 0.91
C VAL A 12 -13.07 -18.66 -0.56
N ASP A 13 -13.96 -19.34 -1.27
CA ASP A 13 -14.24 -18.99 -2.65
C ASP A 13 -15.10 -17.72 -2.67
N ASN A 14 -14.55 -16.65 -3.25
CA ASN A 14 -15.31 -15.45 -3.49
C ASN A 14 -16.14 -15.67 -4.76
N HIS A 15 -17.30 -16.31 -4.62
CA HIS A 15 -18.31 -16.50 -5.69
C HIS A 15 -18.81 -15.18 -6.33
N ASN A 16 -18.32 -14.02 -5.89
CA ASN A 16 -18.48 -12.73 -6.56
C ASN A 16 -17.50 -12.53 -7.74
N ASP A 17 -17.02 -13.60 -8.35
CA ASP A 17 -16.43 -13.59 -9.69
C ASP A 17 -17.55 -13.50 -10.75
N ASN A 18 -18.36 -12.44 -10.65
CA ASN A 18 -18.44 -11.58 -11.82
C ASN A 18 -17.02 -11.02 -12.01
N ARG A 19 -16.13 -11.85 -12.56
CA ARG A 19 -15.22 -11.40 -13.60
C ARG A 19 -16.11 -10.93 -14.75
N ASN A 20 -16.79 -9.80 -14.52
CA ASN A 20 -16.60 -8.71 -15.43
C ASN A 20 -15.07 -8.66 -15.58
N VAL A 21 -14.53 -9.36 -16.60
CA VAL A 21 -13.56 -8.79 -17.52
C VAL A 21 -13.91 -7.33 -17.47
N SER A 22 -13.17 -6.58 -16.64
CA SER A 22 -13.65 -5.28 -16.19
C SER A 22 -13.98 -4.60 -17.47
N SER A 23 -15.28 -4.41 -17.77
CA SER A 23 -15.71 -3.90 -19.07
C SER A 23 -14.83 -2.72 -19.23
N SER A 24 -13.90 -2.79 -20.19
CA SER A 24 -12.66 -2.02 -20.18
C SER A 24 -13.12 -0.60 -20.02
N ASN A 25 -13.11 -0.12 -18.77
CA ASN A 25 -13.78 1.10 -18.43
C ASN A 25 -12.65 2.03 -18.75
N TYR A 26 -12.48 2.27 -20.06
CA TYR A 26 -11.35 2.93 -20.68
C TYR A 26 -11.08 4.14 -19.80
N GLN A 27 -10.09 3.98 -18.94
CA GLN A 27 -9.78 4.99 -17.95
C GLN A 27 -8.98 5.98 -18.75
N ILE A 28 -9.47 7.20 -18.84
CA ILE A 28 -8.73 8.24 -19.52
C ILE A 28 -7.41 8.41 -18.76
N ASN A 29 -6.30 8.33 -19.48
CA ASN A 29 -4.98 8.54 -18.91
C ASN A 29 -4.83 9.98 -18.41
N SER A 30 -4.06 10.14 -17.34
CA SER A 30 -3.63 11.47 -16.90
C SER A 30 -2.83 12.16 -18.00
N ASN A 31 -2.85 13.48 -17.96
CA ASN A 31 -1.91 14.28 -18.73
C ASN A 31 -0.48 14.00 -18.22
N SER A 32 0.42 13.62 -19.13
CA SER A 32 1.81 13.28 -18.81
C SER A 32 2.66 14.50 -18.49
N SER A 33 2.34 15.67 -19.06
CA SER A 33 3.16 16.89 -18.98
C SER A 33 2.82 17.78 -17.79
N THR A 34 1.60 17.70 -17.25
CA THR A 34 1.10 18.68 -16.27
C THR A 34 1.03 18.08 -14.86
N VAL A 35 1.70 18.76 -13.92
CA VAL A 35 1.73 18.41 -12.51
C VAL A 35 1.22 19.58 -11.69
N LEU A 36 0.27 19.32 -10.80
CA LEU A 36 -0.19 20.26 -9.79
C LEU A 36 0.28 19.75 -8.43
N VAL A 37 1.05 20.57 -7.72
CA VAL A 37 1.47 20.32 -6.34
C VAL A 37 0.83 21.36 -5.46
N PHE A 38 0.28 20.97 -4.33
CA PHE A 38 -0.22 21.91 -3.34
C PHE A 38 0.03 21.39 -1.93
N ASP A 39 0.06 22.33 -1.00
CA ASP A 39 0.27 22.09 0.43
C ASP A 39 -0.65 23.03 1.24
N THR A 40 -1.08 22.59 2.42
CA THR A 40 -2.02 23.32 3.27
C THR A 40 -1.51 23.57 4.68
N GLU A 41 -1.72 24.79 5.17
CA GLU A 41 -1.49 25.18 6.55
C GLU A 41 -2.81 25.30 7.31
N THR A 42 -2.79 24.85 8.57
CA THR A 42 -4.00 24.73 9.38
C THR A 42 -3.90 25.46 10.71
N THR A 43 -5.04 25.60 11.39
CA THR A 43 -5.06 25.92 12.80
C THR A 43 -4.31 24.84 13.60
N PRO A 44 -3.71 25.19 14.75
CA PRO A 44 -2.97 24.23 15.58
C PRO A 44 -3.88 23.39 16.49
N ASP A 45 -5.17 23.72 16.53
CA ASP A 45 -6.17 22.98 17.31
C ASP A 45 -6.49 21.59 16.71
N GLN A 46 -7.23 20.78 17.46
CA GLN A 46 -7.63 19.43 17.07
C GLN A 46 -8.47 19.35 15.77
N TYR A 47 -9.10 20.45 15.35
CA TYR A 47 -9.89 20.49 14.13
C TYR A 47 -9.01 20.67 12.90
N GLN A 48 -7.85 21.33 13.07
CA GLN A 48 -6.87 21.60 12.01
C GLN A 48 -7.55 22.25 10.80
N ASN A 49 -8.34 23.28 11.03
CA ASN A 49 -9.07 23.97 9.97
C ASN A 49 -8.09 24.67 9.03
N LEU A 50 -8.37 24.67 7.72
CA LEU A 50 -7.53 25.39 6.74
C LEU A 50 -7.40 26.86 7.14
N LEU A 51 -6.17 27.37 7.14
CA LEU A 51 -5.87 28.80 7.18
C LEU A 51 -5.58 29.28 5.76
N PHE A 52 -4.53 28.73 5.14
CA PHE A 52 -4.10 29.05 3.79
C PHE A 52 -3.31 27.88 3.21
N GLY A 53 -2.93 27.98 1.95
CA GLY A 53 -2.05 27.03 1.31
C GLY A 53 -1.46 27.62 0.04
N SER A 54 -0.58 26.84 -0.59
CA SER A 54 0.07 27.21 -1.83
C SER A 54 -0.10 26.10 -2.85
N CYS A 55 -0.09 26.47 -4.12
CA CYS A 55 -0.27 25.54 -5.23
C CYS A 55 0.56 25.99 -6.43
N GLY A 56 1.44 25.12 -6.90
CA GLY A 56 2.19 25.31 -8.13
C GLY A 56 1.69 24.42 -9.26
N ILE A 57 1.81 24.91 -10.49
CA ILE A 57 1.46 24.18 -11.70
C ILE A 57 2.68 24.14 -12.60
N TRP A 58 3.20 22.94 -12.82
CA TRP A 58 4.31 22.69 -13.71
C TRP A 58 3.83 22.05 -15.00
N VAL A 59 4.35 22.52 -16.12
CA VAL A 59 4.11 21.96 -17.45
C VAL A 59 5.47 21.66 -18.07
N ASN A 60 5.72 20.38 -18.39
CA ASN A 60 6.99 19.90 -18.92
C ASN A 60 8.20 20.30 -18.05
N GLY A 61 8.10 20.15 -16.73
CA GLY A 61 9.20 20.51 -15.82
C GLY A 61 9.25 21.99 -15.42
N HIS A 62 8.52 22.87 -16.12
CA HIS A 62 8.61 24.31 -15.89
C HIS A 62 7.42 24.84 -15.09
N LEU A 63 7.69 25.58 -14.02
CA LEU A 63 6.66 26.28 -13.25
C LEU A 63 5.97 27.30 -14.15
N LYS A 64 4.66 27.14 -14.36
CA LYS A 64 3.84 28.05 -15.18
C LYS A 64 3.05 29.03 -14.36
N LYS A 65 2.47 28.58 -13.25
CA LYS A 65 1.69 29.41 -12.34
C LYS A 65 1.89 28.97 -10.91
N PHE A 66 1.83 29.93 -9.99
CA PHE A 66 1.92 29.68 -8.56
C PHE A 66 0.87 30.52 -7.84
N TYR A 67 0.07 29.85 -7.01
CA TYR A 67 -1.08 30.40 -6.32
C TYR A 67 -0.86 30.31 -4.81
N LEU A 68 -1.27 31.36 -4.10
CA LEU A 68 -1.68 31.26 -2.72
C LEU A 68 -3.21 31.17 -2.67
N PHE A 69 -3.73 30.35 -1.76
CA PHE A 69 -5.15 30.33 -1.47
C PHE A 69 -5.39 30.39 0.02
N TYR A 70 -6.56 30.90 0.43
CA TYR A 70 -6.88 31.08 1.84
C TYR A 70 -8.31 30.67 2.15
N ALA A 71 -8.55 30.25 3.39
CA ALA A 71 -9.88 29.81 3.81
C ALA A 71 -10.90 30.96 3.74
N ASP A 72 -12.11 30.64 3.27
CA ASP A 72 -13.14 31.65 3.01
C ASP A 72 -13.61 32.39 4.28
N TRP A 73 -13.30 31.87 5.48
CA TRP A 73 -13.65 32.46 6.78
C TRP A 73 -12.57 33.38 7.38
N LEU A 74 -11.38 33.51 6.76
CA LEU A 74 -10.31 34.34 7.31
C LEU A 74 -10.70 35.81 7.45
N LYS A 75 -10.22 36.47 8.52
CA LYS A 75 -10.44 37.90 8.75
C LYS A 75 -9.65 38.75 7.76
N GLN A 76 -10.18 39.93 7.41
CA GLN A 76 -9.56 40.84 6.43
C GLN A 76 -8.10 41.21 6.77
N ALA A 77 -7.77 41.37 8.06
CA ALA A 77 -6.39 41.64 8.48
C ALA A 77 -5.42 40.51 8.12
N GLN A 78 -5.84 39.24 8.23
CA GLN A 78 -5.04 38.09 7.84
C GLN A 78 -4.91 37.99 6.31
N ILE A 79 -6.01 38.21 5.58
CA ILE A 79 -6.03 38.23 4.11
C ILE A 79 -5.06 39.30 3.57
N ARG A 80 -5.01 40.49 4.20
CA ARG A 80 -4.06 41.55 3.82
C ARG A 80 -2.61 41.09 3.93
N LYS A 81 -2.24 40.30 4.94
CA LYS A 81 -0.88 39.76 5.08
C LYS A 81 -0.53 38.82 3.93
N ILE A 82 -1.44 37.91 3.58
CA ILE A 82 -1.26 36.97 2.45
C ILE A 82 -1.11 37.75 1.13
N ARG A 83 -2.00 38.72 0.87
CA ARG A 83 -1.92 39.55 -0.34
C ARG A 83 -0.67 40.42 -0.40
N ALA A 84 -0.22 40.96 0.73
CA ALA A 84 1.02 41.75 0.79
C ALA A 84 2.24 40.89 0.50
N TYR A 85 2.30 39.67 1.06
CA TYR A 85 3.33 38.69 0.71
C TYR A 85 3.30 38.35 -0.79
N ALA A 86 2.11 38.05 -1.32
CA ALA A 86 1.94 37.66 -2.71
C ALA A 86 2.37 38.75 -3.70
N ARG A 87 2.02 40.02 -3.44
CA ARG A 87 2.45 41.16 -4.28
C ARG A 87 3.96 41.29 -4.35
N ARG A 88 4.65 41.17 -3.21
CA ARG A 88 6.13 41.23 -3.16
C ARG A 88 6.80 40.09 -3.94
N ASN A 89 6.13 38.95 -4.06
CA ASN A 89 6.66 37.74 -4.69
C ASN A 89 6.01 37.44 -6.06
N ASN A 90 5.22 38.37 -6.60
CA ASN A 90 4.48 38.22 -7.86
C ASN A 90 3.63 36.92 -7.94
N LEU A 91 2.87 36.62 -6.87
CA LEU A 91 2.01 35.44 -6.76
C LEU A 91 0.52 35.80 -6.90
N GLU A 92 -0.26 34.92 -7.51
CA GLU A 92 -1.72 35.06 -7.56
C GLU A 92 -2.35 34.61 -6.24
N VAL A 93 -3.41 35.28 -5.78
CA VAL A 93 -4.11 34.94 -4.51
C VAL A 93 -5.60 34.73 -4.75
N LEU A 94 -6.14 33.60 -4.27
CA LEU A 94 -7.56 33.27 -4.40
C LEU A 94 -8.18 32.85 -3.05
N PRO A 95 -9.46 33.16 -2.78
CA PRO A 95 -10.22 32.42 -1.78
C PRO A 95 -10.26 30.92 -2.12
N LYS A 96 -10.31 30.03 -1.12
CA LYS A 96 -10.35 28.56 -1.30
C LYS A 96 -11.44 28.14 -2.28
N SER A 97 -12.65 28.69 -2.14
CA SER A 97 -13.77 28.42 -3.05
C SER A 97 -13.41 28.70 -4.52
N LYS A 98 -12.80 29.86 -4.80
CA LYS A 98 -12.36 30.23 -6.16
C LYS A 98 -11.17 29.42 -6.64
N PHE A 99 -10.23 29.07 -5.75
CA PHE A 99 -9.13 28.18 -6.08
C PHE A 99 -9.63 26.81 -6.56
N LEU A 100 -10.63 26.24 -5.88
CA LEU A 100 -11.19 24.94 -6.26
C LEU A 100 -11.85 24.98 -7.64
N ASP A 101 -12.66 26.00 -7.90
CA ASP A 101 -13.42 26.13 -9.15
C ASP A 101 -12.58 26.59 -10.34
N LYS A 102 -11.59 27.47 -10.13
CA LYS A 102 -10.78 28.07 -11.20
C LYS A 102 -9.43 27.37 -11.41
N VAL A 103 -8.95 26.60 -10.45
CA VAL A 103 -7.62 25.97 -10.50
C VAL A 103 -7.71 24.47 -10.29
N PHE A 104 -8.12 24.00 -9.10
CA PHE A 104 -8.03 22.58 -8.76
C PHE A 104 -8.81 21.68 -9.74
N TYR A 105 -10.12 21.90 -9.92
CA TYR A 105 -10.91 21.05 -10.83
C TYR A 105 -10.55 21.24 -12.32
N PRO A 106 -10.34 22.47 -12.82
CA PRO A 106 -9.83 22.67 -14.17
C PRO A 106 -8.53 21.93 -14.46
N TYR A 107 -7.54 21.96 -13.56
CA TYR A 107 -6.27 21.27 -13.79
C TYR A 107 -6.35 19.78 -13.49
N VAL A 108 -6.73 19.41 -12.26
CA VAL A 108 -6.66 18.01 -11.80
C VAL A 108 -7.68 17.14 -12.52
N TYR A 109 -8.92 17.60 -12.72
CA TYR A 109 -9.99 16.78 -13.29
C TYR A 109 -10.20 16.98 -14.79
N GLN A 110 -10.27 18.23 -15.27
CA GLN A 110 -10.59 18.50 -16.69
C GLN A 110 -9.35 18.36 -17.58
N ALA A 111 -8.25 19.02 -17.24
CA ALA A 111 -6.96 18.89 -17.92
C ALA A 111 -6.18 17.63 -17.51
N ARG A 112 -6.68 16.89 -16.51
CA ARG A 112 -6.15 15.59 -16.04
C ARG A 112 -4.71 15.66 -15.54
N ALA A 113 -4.31 16.79 -14.95
CA ALA A 113 -3.01 16.95 -14.32
C ALA A 113 -2.79 15.91 -13.21
N LYS A 114 -1.53 15.53 -12.99
CA LYS A 114 -1.12 14.74 -11.82
C LYS A 114 -1.23 15.62 -10.59
N CYS A 115 -2.06 15.22 -9.62
CA CYS A 115 -2.20 15.89 -8.33
C CYS A 115 -1.23 15.24 -7.34
N VAL A 116 -0.23 15.99 -6.92
CA VAL A 116 0.89 15.51 -6.12
C VAL A 116 0.92 16.27 -4.80
N GLY A 117 1.26 15.59 -3.71
CA GLY A 117 1.46 16.18 -2.40
C GLY A 117 2.22 15.23 -1.49
N PHE A 118 2.67 15.71 -0.32
CA PHE A 118 3.28 14.87 0.69
C PHE A 118 2.30 14.69 1.85
N ASN A 119 1.86 13.46 2.13
CA ASN A 119 0.70 13.18 2.98
C ASN A 119 -0.62 13.68 2.38
N LEU A 120 -0.75 13.61 1.04
CA LEU A 120 -1.84 14.16 0.23
C LEU A 120 -3.28 13.94 0.76
N PRO A 121 -3.65 12.80 1.38
CA PRO A 121 -4.96 12.64 2.00
C PRO A 121 -5.30 13.72 3.05
N PHE A 122 -4.29 14.20 3.78
CA PHE A 122 -4.43 15.26 4.76
C PHE A 122 -4.83 16.57 4.08
N ASP A 123 -4.05 17.05 3.12
CA ASP A 123 -4.29 18.32 2.42
C ASP A 123 -5.62 18.32 1.68
N LEU A 124 -5.96 17.21 1.00
CA LEU A 124 -7.26 17.06 0.34
C LEU A 124 -8.43 17.18 1.32
N SER A 125 -8.28 16.68 2.55
CA SER A 125 -9.32 16.80 3.57
C SER A 125 -9.51 18.26 4.02
N ARG A 126 -8.46 19.08 4.01
CA ARG A 126 -8.53 20.50 4.39
C ARG A 126 -9.26 21.36 3.36
N LEU A 127 -9.34 20.89 2.11
CA LEU A 127 -10.10 21.54 1.05
C LEU A 127 -11.61 21.24 1.08
N ALA A 128 -12.04 20.25 1.86
CA ALA A 128 -13.43 19.81 1.86
C ALA A 128 -14.38 20.89 2.41
N ILE A 129 -15.59 20.95 1.83
CA ILE A 129 -16.74 21.70 2.37
C ILE A 129 -17.70 20.79 3.13
N SER A 130 -17.69 19.49 2.84
CA SER A 130 -18.38 18.47 3.63
C SER A 130 -17.80 17.07 3.37
N TYR A 131 -18.07 16.13 4.26
CA TYR A 131 -17.62 14.75 4.14
C TYR A 131 -18.70 13.74 4.55
N GLY A 132 -18.52 12.47 4.18
CA GLY A 132 -19.40 11.37 4.57
C GLY A 132 -18.84 10.00 4.21
N LYS A 133 -19.60 8.93 4.46
CA LYS A 133 -19.20 7.56 4.10
C LYS A 133 -19.17 7.37 2.58
N ALA A 134 -18.13 6.74 2.05
CA ALA A 134 -18.04 6.45 0.62
C ALA A 134 -18.90 5.22 0.24
N ARG A 135 -19.79 5.40 -0.75
CA ARG A 135 -20.62 4.29 -1.27
C ARG A 135 -19.77 3.28 -2.05
N LYS A 136 -20.03 1.99 -1.86
CA LYS A 136 -19.33 0.87 -2.52
C LYS A 136 -17.80 0.99 -2.40
N PHE A 137 -17.32 1.49 -1.26
CA PHE A 137 -15.91 1.70 -0.96
C PHE A 137 -15.70 1.51 0.55
N SER A 138 -15.92 0.27 1.02
CA SER A 138 -15.98 -0.08 2.44
C SER A 138 -14.78 0.46 3.23
N GLY A 139 -15.06 1.15 4.34
CA GLY A 139 -14.06 1.83 5.18
C GLY A 139 -13.52 3.15 4.64
N GLY A 140 -14.04 3.66 3.51
CA GLY A 140 -13.61 4.91 2.90
C GLY A 140 -14.51 6.12 3.21
N PHE A 141 -13.91 7.30 3.11
CA PHE A 141 -14.58 8.60 3.20
C PHE A 141 -14.79 9.20 1.81
N SER A 142 -15.82 10.04 1.68
CA SER A 142 -16.13 10.84 0.50
C SER A 142 -16.07 12.31 0.90
N LEU A 143 -15.21 13.07 0.24
CA LEU A 143 -14.97 14.50 0.44
C LEU A 143 -15.63 15.28 -0.71
N LYS A 144 -16.55 16.17 -0.37
CA LYS A 144 -17.09 17.16 -1.31
C LYS A 144 -16.22 18.41 -1.21
N LEU A 145 -15.53 18.78 -2.28
CA LEU A 145 -14.69 19.98 -2.28
C LEU A 145 -15.46 21.21 -2.81
N SER A 146 -16.38 21.02 -3.75
CA SER A 146 -17.08 22.11 -4.44
C SER A 146 -18.60 21.98 -4.30
N ALA A 147 -19.29 23.13 -4.24
CA ALA A 147 -20.74 23.19 -4.30
C ALA A 147 -21.30 22.84 -5.69
N ASN A 148 -20.51 23.08 -6.76
CA ASN A 148 -20.88 22.74 -8.13
C ASN A 148 -21.07 21.22 -8.30
N PRO A 149 -22.27 20.73 -8.67
CA PRO A 149 -22.55 19.30 -8.78
C PRO A 149 -21.83 18.60 -9.95
N ALA A 150 -21.29 19.36 -10.90
CA ALA A 150 -20.47 18.82 -11.98
C ALA A 150 -19.07 18.39 -11.51
N HIS A 151 -18.61 18.94 -10.38
CA HIS A 151 -17.33 18.61 -9.77
C HIS A 151 -17.46 17.31 -8.94
N PRO A 152 -16.76 16.23 -9.29
CA PRO A 152 -16.85 14.99 -8.54
C PRO A 152 -16.26 15.12 -7.14
N ASN A 153 -16.86 14.40 -6.18
CA ASN A 153 -16.24 14.20 -4.88
C ASN A 153 -14.94 13.40 -5.02
N ILE A 154 -14.07 13.50 -4.02
CA ILE A 154 -12.90 12.65 -3.86
C ILE A 154 -13.22 11.59 -2.81
N ARG A 155 -12.91 10.33 -3.05
CA ARG A 155 -12.99 9.29 -2.03
C ARG A 155 -11.60 8.85 -1.61
N ILE A 156 -11.43 8.67 -0.30
CA ILE A 156 -10.19 8.28 0.34
C ILE A 156 -10.43 7.04 1.19
N LYS A 157 -9.59 6.01 1.04
CA LYS A 157 -9.62 4.82 1.91
C LYS A 157 -8.21 4.51 2.38
N SER A 158 -8.03 4.52 3.70
CA SER A 158 -6.78 4.06 4.31
C SER A 158 -6.56 2.59 4.03
N ILE A 159 -5.33 2.25 3.64
CA ILE A 159 -4.87 0.86 3.53
C ILE A 159 -4.12 0.51 4.81
N ASN A 160 -3.20 1.39 5.21
CA ASN A 160 -2.39 1.32 6.42
C ASN A 160 -1.83 2.72 6.72
N ARG A 161 -0.96 2.85 7.74
CA ARG A 161 -0.35 4.14 8.14
C ARG A 161 0.51 4.81 7.06
N LYS A 162 0.90 4.08 6.00
CA LYS A 162 1.81 4.53 4.94
C LYS A 162 1.13 4.72 3.58
N ALA A 163 -0.13 4.33 3.42
CA ALA A 163 -0.78 4.31 2.11
C ALA A 163 -2.31 4.49 2.20
N ALA A 164 -2.86 5.21 1.23
CA ALA A 164 -4.29 5.35 1.03
C ALA A 164 -4.65 5.30 -0.46
N PHE A 165 -5.83 4.77 -0.76
CA PHE A 165 -6.45 4.94 -2.08
C PHE A 165 -7.12 6.29 -2.15
N VAL A 166 -6.84 7.05 -3.21
CA VAL A 166 -7.46 8.35 -3.49
C VAL A 166 -7.96 8.35 -4.94
N GLU A 167 -9.24 8.63 -5.15
CA GLU A 167 -9.81 8.75 -6.50
C GLU A 167 -11.05 9.63 -6.55
N PHE A 168 -11.36 10.18 -7.72
CA PHE A 168 -12.63 10.83 -7.98
C PHE A 168 -13.80 9.84 -8.03
N THR A 169 -14.93 10.26 -7.48
CA THR A 169 -16.22 9.60 -7.67
C THR A 169 -16.76 9.86 -9.09
N LYS A 170 -17.86 9.19 -9.45
CA LYS A 170 -18.58 9.54 -10.68
C LYS A 170 -19.34 10.85 -10.42
N PRO A 171 -19.12 11.92 -11.21
CA PRO A 171 -19.90 13.15 -11.05
C PRO A 171 -21.36 12.91 -11.44
N VAL A 172 -22.25 13.79 -10.97
CA VAL A 172 -23.64 13.81 -11.44
C VAL A 172 -23.64 14.28 -12.91
N ARG A 173 -24.19 13.46 -13.81
CA ARG A 173 -24.20 13.71 -15.26
C ARG A 173 -25.61 13.64 -15.82
N LYS A 174 -25.93 14.49 -16.80
CA LYS A 174 -27.15 14.37 -17.62
C LYS A 174 -27.11 13.04 -18.39
N LYS A 175 -28.29 12.47 -18.73
CA LYS A 175 -28.40 11.15 -19.42
C LYS A 175 -27.52 11.07 -20.68
N SER A 176 -27.43 12.15 -21.48
CA SER A 176 -26.60 12.24 -22.69
C SER A 176 -25.09 12.13 -22.44
N GLN A 177 -24.60 12.45 -21.24
CA GLN A 177 -23.18 12.42 -20.88
C GLN A 177 -22.75 11.10 -20.20
N LYS A 178 -23.69 10.16 -20.00
CA LYS A 178 -23.41 8.86 -19.35
C LYS A 178 -22.48 7.97 -20.18
N LYS A 179 -22.39 8.16 -21.49
CA LYS A 179 -21.49 7.42 -22.39
C LYS A 179 -20.02 7.87 -22.34
N LYS A 180 -19.68 9.00 -21.68
CA LYS A 180 -18.28 9.48 -21.58
C LYS A 180 -17.45 8.65 -20.59
N GLN A 181 -16.21 8.35 -20.98
CA GLN A 181 -15.23 7.63 -20.16
C GLN A 181 -15.04 8.24 -18.76
N ARG A 182 -14.65 7.40 -17.81
CA ARG A 182 -14.47 7.77 -16.39
C ARG A 182 -13.02 8.12 -16.12
N TYR A 183 -12.79 9.33 -15.61
CA TYR A 183 -11.48 9.70 -15.06
C TYR A 183 -11.50 9.59 -13.54
N LYS A 184 -10.61 8.75 -12.99
CA LYS A 184 -10.47 8.52 -11.54
C LYS A 184 -9.49 9.49 -10.86
N GLY A 185 -8.78 10.31 -11.63
CA GLY A 185 -7.71 11.15 -11.12
C GLY A 185 -6.37 10.42 -11.08
N PHE A 186 -5.29 11.20 -11.11
CA PHE A 186 -3.95 10.75 -10.80
C PHE A 186 -3.51 11.47 -9.53
N PHE A 187 -3.74 10.84 -8.38
CA PHE A 187 -3.36 11.35 -7.07
C PHE A 187 -2.12 10.61 -6.59
N LEU A 188 -1.01 11.31 -6.42
CA LEU A 188 0.27 10.74 -6.01
C LEU A 188 0.69 11.34 -4.68
N ASP A 189 0.60 10.53 -3.63
CA ASP A 189 1.15 10.86 -2.32
C ASP A 189 2.64 10.49 -2.28
N LEU A 190 3.52 11.49 -2.18
CA LEU A 190 4.97 11.29 -2.14
C LEU A 190 5.44 10.59 -0.87
N LYS A 191 4.68 10.64 0.23
CA LYS A 191 4.97 9.85 1.42
C LYS A 191 4.84 8.36 1.14
N THR A 192 3.75 7.97 0.47
CA THR A 192 3.53 6.59 0.02
C THR A 192 4.55 6.19 -1.05
N PHE A 193 4.79 7.05 -2.04
CA PHE A 193 5.63 6.72 -3.18
C PHE A 193 7.12 6.59 -2.80
N SER A 194 7.66 7.51 -1.99
CA SER A 194 9.02 7.40 -1.46
C SER A 194 9.22 6.13 -0.63
N PHE A 195 8.22 5.73 0.19
CA PHE A 195 8.23 4.45 0.89
C PHE A 195 8.23 3.26 -0.08
N ALA A 196 7.45 3.31 -1.16
CA ALA A 196 7.42 2.25 -2.15
C ALA A 196 8.79 2.05 -2.82
N LEU A 197 9.52 3.14 -3.10
CA LEU A 197 10.84 3.11 -3.74
C LEU A 197 11.97 2.65 -2.80
N THR A 198 11.86 2.91 -1.49
CA THR A 198 13.02 2.79 -0.57
C THR A 198 12.81 1.81 0.60
N ASN A 199 11.57 1.39 0.84
CA ASN A 199 11.15 0.68 2.05
C ASN A 199 11.34 1.46 3.38
N LYS A 200 11.69 2.75 3.32
CA LYS A 200 11.85 3.63 4.49
C LYS A 200 10.61 4.52 4.69
N SER A 201 10.34 4.88 5.93
CA SER A 201 9.24 5.81 6.27
C SER A 201 9.81 7.21 6.45
N TYR A 202 9.18 8.22 5.84
CA TYR A 202 9.68 9.59 5.86
C TYR A 202 8.62 10.60 6.36
N ASN A 203 9.12 11.67 6.98
CA ASN A 203 8.49 13.00 6.89
C ASN A 203 9.07 13.74 5.65
N LEU A 204 8.56 14.92 5.30
CA LEU A 204 9.02 15.61 4.09
C LEU A 204 10.53 15.90 4.12
N ASP A 205 11.04 16.43 5.23
CA ASP A 205 12.45 16.82 5.38
C ASP A 205 13.42 15.63 5.19
N CYS A 206 13.17 14.51 5.89
CA CYS A 206 13.97 13.30 5.72
C CYS A 206 13.92 12.75 4.29
N ALA A 207 12.79 12.89 3.58
CA ALA A 207 12.69 12.48 2.18
C ALA A 207 13.50 13.42 1.25
N LEU A 208 13.46 14.73 1.49
CA LEU A 208 14.25 15.70 0.72
C LEU A 208 15.75 15.39 0.81
N GLN A 209 16.22 15.09 2.02
CA GLN A 209 17.62 14.73 2.28
C GLN A 209 18.01 13.40 1.61
N ASP A 210 17.25 12.32 1.84
CA ASP A 210 17.57 10.98 1.30
C ASP A 210 17.51 10.91 -0.24
N PHE A 211 16.68 11.75 -0.87
CA PHE A 211 16.61 11.87 -2.34
C PHE A 211 17.55 12.95 -2.92
N GLY A 212 18.35 13.63 -2.08
CA GLY A 212 19.30 14.65 -2.52
C GLY A 212 18.64 15.84 -3.23
N CYS A 213 17.55 16.35 -2.65
CA CYS A 213 16.90 17.58 -3.09
C CYS A 213 17.74 18.79 -2.68
N LYS A 214 17.76 19.83 -3.51
CA LYS A 214 18.45 21.09 -3.24
C LYS A 214 17.66 21.94 -2.25
N LEU A 215 16.34 22.00 -2.44
CA LEU A 215 15.45 22.66 -1.50
C LEU A 215 15.34 21.81 -0.23
N GLN A 216 15.48 22.50 0.90
CA GLN A 216 15.35 21.93 2.22
C GLN A 216 14.18 22.59 2.93
N LYS A 217 13.65 21.91 3.93
CA LYS A 217 12.54 22.41 4.71
C LYS A 217 13.00 23.59 5.57
N THR A 218 12.22 24.66 5.60
CA THR A 218 12.46 25.79 6.51
C THR A 218 11.70 25.61 7.81
N THR A 219 11.88 26.49 8.79
CA THR A 219 11.18 26.44 10.09
C THR A 219 10.25 27.64 10.25
N ALA A 220 9.04 27.41 10.74
CA ALA A 220 8.08 28.48 11.06
C ALA A 220 7.20 28.12 12.25
N GLU A 221 6.70 29.14 12.95
CA GLU A 221 5.65 28.98 13.95
C GLU A 221 4.30 28.73 13.27
N HIS A 222 3.65 27.61 13.60
CA HIS A 222 2.38 27.20 13.00
C HIS A 222 1.18 27.95 13.59
N GLY A 223 0.11 28.05 12.80
CA GLY A 223 -1.18 28.59 13.26
C GLY A 223 -1.34 30.12 13.20
N LYS A 224 -0.24 30.90 13.16
CA LYS A 224 -0.29 32.36 13.02
C LYS A 224 0.19 32.80 11.65
N ILE A 225 -0.68 33.46 10.89
CA ILE A 225 -0.36 33.96 9.54
C ILE A 225 0.66 35.10 9.63
N THR A 226 1.90 34.80 9.27
CA THR A 226 3.07 35.70 9.17
C THR A 226 3.72 35.53 7.80
N SER A 227 4.59 36.47 7.39
CA SER A 227 5.33 36.31 6.13
C SER A 227 6.27 35.11 6.14
N ILE A 228 6.89 34.80 7.30
CA ILE A 228 7.76 33.64 7.48
C ILE A 228 6.96 32.34 7.28
N TYR A 229 5.75 32.26 7.85
CA TYR A 229 4.92 31.06 7.70
C TYR A 229 4.39 30.88 6.28
N ILE A 230 4.08 31.98 5.58
CA ILE A 230 3.69 31.92 4.17
C ILE A 230 4.87 31.47 3.30
N ASP A 231 6.08 32.01 3.54
CA ASP A 231 7.29 31.60 2.82
C ASP A 231 7.62 30.12 3.04
N TYR A 232 7.52 29.65 4.29
CA TYR A 232 7.63 28.24 4.65
C TYR A 232 6.69 27.37 3.81
N ASN A 233 5.40 27.70 3.73
CA ASN A 233 4.43 26.91 2.97
C ASN A 233 4.73 26.92 1.45
N VAL A 234 5.14 28.07 0.92
CA VAL A 234 5.57 28.20 -0.49
C VAL A 234 6.79 27.31 -0.76
N ASN A 235 7.75 27.30 0.15
CA ASN A 235 8.93 26.46 0.08
C ASN A 235 8.57 24.97 0.18
N ASP A 236 7.65 24.56 1.05
CA ASP A 236 7.19 23.17 1.18
C ASP A 236 6.53 22.68 -0.13
N THR A 237 5.72 23.51 -0.79
CA THR A 237 5.15 23.18 -2.11
C THR A 237 6.22 23.02 -3.19
N LYS A 238 7.21 23.93 -3.25
CA LYS A 238 8.32 23.84 -4.21
C LYS A 238 9.22 22.63 -3.94
N SER A 239 9.54 22.37 -2.68
CA SER A 239 10.35 21.23 -2.25
C SER A 239 9.64 19.92 -2.55
N THR A 240 8.31 19.86 -2.35
CA THR A 240 7.49 18.71 -2.72
C THR A 240 7.53 18.43 -4.22
N TYR A 241 7.54 19.46 -5.08
CA TYR A 241 7.74 19.27 -6.52
C TYR A 241 9.13 18.72 -6.85
N GLU A 242 10.19 19.27 -6.26
CA GLU A 242 11.55 18.77 -6.48
C GLU A 242 11.66 17.30 -6.04
N LEU A 243 11.09 16.94 -4.89
CA LEU A 243 11.03 15.56 -4.41
C LEU A 243 10.28 14.65 -5.39
N TYR A 244 9.18 15.12 -5.98
CA TYR A 244 8.48 14.39 -7.02
C TYR A 244 9.39 14.09 -8.21
N GLU A 245 10.15 15.06 -8.71
CA GLU A 245 11.09 14.85 -9.82
C GLU A 245 12.17 13.82 -9.45
N LYS A 246 12.78 13.94 -8.26
CA LYS A 246 13.77 12.96 -7.78
C LYS A 246 13.19 11.56 -7.64
N CYS A 247 11.97 11.44 -7.10
CA CYS A 247 11.28 10.16 -6.98
C CYS A 247 10.96 9.55 -8.36
N MET A 248 10.52 10.37 -9.32
CA MET A 248 10.26 9.91 -10.70
C MET A 248 11.54 9.51 -11.43
N ASN A 249 12.64 10.22 -11.22
CA ASN A 249 13.96 9.87 -11.76
C ASN A 249 14.49 8.56 -11.17
N ARG A 250 14.32 8.34 -9.86
CA ARG A 250 14.62 7.02 -9.27
C ARG A 250 13.66 5.96 -9.81
N TYR A 251 12.38 6.28 -10.00
CA TYR A 251 11.41 5.30 -10.50
C TYR A 251 11.72 4.84 -11.93
N SER A 252 12.20 5.73 -12.80
CA SER A 252 12.56 5.38 -14.17
C SER A 252 13.67 4.33 -14.24
N SER A 253 14.59 4.29 -13.26
CA SER A 253 15.65 3.26 -13.21
C SER A 253 15.13 1.84 -12.98
N TYR A 254 13.89 1.68 -12.48
CA TYR A 254 13.28 0.36 -12.34
C TYR A 254 12.79 -0.21 -13.69
N LEU A 255 12.67 0.62 -14.73
CA LEU A 255 12.21 0.23 -16.07
C LEU A 255 10.84 -0.46 -16.04
N LEU A 256 9.92 0.06 -15.22
CA LEU A 256 8.56 -0.47 -15.05
C LEU A 256 7.54 0.43 -15.75
N GLN A 257 6.46 -0.17 -16.25
CA GLN A 257 5.35 0.55 -16.91
C GLN A 257 4.22 0.93 -15.95
N LYS A 258 4.28 0.49 -14.69
CA LYS A 258 3.20 0.71 -13.72
C LYS A 258 3.11 2.19 -13.36
N ASP A 259 1.91 2.73 -13.24
CA ASP A 259 1.76 4.12 -12.81
C ASP A 259 2.25 4.31 -11.36
N ALA A 260 2.97 5.41 -11.11
CA ALA A 260 3.51 5.73 -9.78
C ALA A 260 2.42 5.79 -8.70
N ASN A 261 1.21 6.27 -9.02
CA ASN A 261 0.08 6.32 -8.09
C ASN A 261 -0.57 4.95 -7.79
N LYS A 262 -0.02 3.86 -8.32
CA LYS A 262 -0.39 2.46 -8.02
C LYS A 262 0.68 1.72 -7.22
N LEU A 263 1.76 2.41 -6.83
CA LEU A 263 2.81 1.86 -6.01
C LEU A 263 2.58 2.25 -4.55
N PHE A 264 2.17 1.27 -3.75
CA PHE A 264 1.78 1.48 -2.34
C PHE A 264 2.81 0.94 -1.35
N SER A 265 3.74 0.12 -1.82
CA SER A 265 4.82 -0.48 -1.03
C SER A 265 5.91 -1.04 -1.94
N PRO A 266 7.09 -1.43 -1.41
CA PRO A 266 8.11 -2.13 -2.19
C PRO A 266 7.59 -3.41 -2.86
N ALA A 267 6.61 -4.09 -2.24
CA ALA A 267 5.97 -5.26 -2.84
C ALA A 267 5.21 -4.93 -4.13
N SER A 268 4.74 -3.68 -4.32
CA SER A 268 4.12 -3.25 -5.58
C SER A 268 5.14 -3.23 -6.73
N ILE A 269 6.39 -2.85 -6.45
CA ILE A 269 7.50 -2.91 -7.42
C ILE A 269 7.84 -4.36 -7.74
N GLY A 270 7.97 -5.22 -6.72
CA GLY A 270 8.21 -6.66 -6.92
C GLY A 270 7.14 -7.32 -7.79
N LYS A 271 5.85 -7.01 -7.54
CA LYS A 271 4.74 -7.48 -8.37
C LYS A 271 4.79 -6.93 -9.79
N ALA A 272 5.19 -5.66 -9.97
CA ALA A 272 5.34 -5.08 -11.30
C ALA A 272 6.46 -5.75 -12.11
N TYR A 273 7.54 -6.21 -11.46
CA TYR A 273 8.55 -7.03 -12.12
C TYR A 273 8.01 -8.39 -12.52
N LEU A 274 7.27 -9.07 -11.64
CA LEU A 274 6.61 -10.34 -11.99
C LEU A 274 5.67 -10.16 -13.19
N GLU A 275 4.87 -9.09 -13.22
CA GLU A 275 4.02 -8.72 -14.36
C GLU A 275 4.88 -8.48 -15.62
N LYS A 276 6.00 -7.76 -15.51
CA LYS A 276 6.92 -7.44 -16.62
C LYS A 276 7.54 -8.70 -17.25
N ILE A 277 7.83 -9.73 -16.45
CA ILE A 277 8.32 -11.03 -16.95
C ILE A 277 7.18 -12.04 -17.20
N ALA A 278 5.95 -11.53 -17.41
CA ALA A 278 4.76 -12.31 -17.79
C ALA A 278 4.32 -13.40 -16.79
N ILE A 279 4.69 -13.27 -15.51
CA ILE A 279 4.15 -14.13 -14.46
C ILE A 279 2.71 -13.73 -14.19
N LYS A 280 1.79 -14.67 -14.45
CA LYS A 280 0.36 -14.53 -14.20
C LYS A 280 -0.04 -15.04 -12.82
N PRO A 281 -1.10 -14.49 -12.20
CA PRO A 281 -1.67 -15.03 -10.97
C PRO A 281 -2.03 -16.52 -11.09
N PHE A 282 -1.85 -17.28 -10.00
CA PHE A 282 -2.05 -18.74 -9.98
C PHE A 282 -3.42 -19.18 -10.51
N LEU A 283 -4.50 -18.54 -10.05
CA LEU A 283 -5.88 -18.88 -10.43
C LEU A 283 -6.27 -18.39 -11.84
N GLU A 284 -5.47 -17.50 -12.45
CA GLU A 284 -5.60 -17.19 -13.87
C GLU A 284 -5.00 -18.31 -14.73
N LYS A 285 -3.84 -18.85 -14.33
CA LYS A 285 -3.18 -19.97 -15.02
C LYS A 285 -3.89 -21.31 -14.79
N ASN A 286 -4.49 -21.49 -13.61
CA ASN A 286 -5.12 -22.74 -13.18
C ASN A 286 -6.55 -22.47 -12.70
N PRO A 287 -7.48 -22.06 -13.59
CA PRO A 287 -8.84 -21.70 -13.20
C PRO A 287 -9.62 -22.87 -12.60
N ASP A 288 -9.34 -24.09 -13.05
CA ASP A 288 -10.02 -25.33 -12.63
C ASP A 288 -9.25 -26.08 -11.54
N PHE A 289 -8.26 -25.45 -10.89
CA PHE A 289 -7.52 -26.11 -9.83
C PHE A 289 -8.46 -26.47 -8.66
N PRO A 290 -8.43 -27.70 -8.13
CA PRO A 290 -9.42 -28.11 -7.13
C PRO A 290 -9.37 -27.23 -5.87
N LYS A 291 -10.52 -26.63 -5.54
CA LYS A 291 -10.67 -25.72 -4.40
C LYS A 291 -10.38 -26.43 -3.07
N GLU A 292 -10.66 -27.72 -2.98
CA GLU A 292 -10.36 -28.53 -1.82
C GLU A 292 -8.85 -28.59 -1.54
N ILE A 293 -8.02 -28.76 -2.58
CA ILE A 293 -6.57 -28.75 -2.47
C ILE A 293 -6.06 -27.37 -2.05
N LEU A 294 -6.68 -26.28 -2.53
CA LEU A 294 -6.37 -24.93 -2.04
C LEU A 294 -6.67 -24.80 -0.54
N GLY A 295 -7.75 -25.44 -0.06
CA GLY A 295 -8.05 -25.55 1.37
C GLY A 295 -6.92 -26.24 2.15
N TYR A 296 -6.41 -27.36 1.65
CA TYR A 296 -5.30 -28.08 2.28
C TYR A 296 -4.02 -27.23 2.35
N ILE A 297 -3.69 -26.53 1.25
CA ILE A 297 -2.55 -25.61 1.18
C ILE A 297 -2.72 -24.42 2.15
N MET A 298 -3.93 -23.86 2.24
CA MET A 298 -4.21 -22.76 3.16
C MET A 298 -4.02 -23.19 4.61
N MET A 299 -4.45 -24.40 4.95
CA MET A 299 -4.32 -24.96 6.29
C MET A 299 -2.85 -25.10 6.74
N SER A 300 -1.99 -25.57 5.83
CA SER A 300 -0.56 -25.75 6.09
C SER A 300 0.25 -24.45 6.13
N TYR A 301 -0.35 -23.29 5.82
CA TYR A 301 0.38 -22.03 5.71
C TYR A 301 0.65 -21.34 7.07
N TYR A 302 1.83 -21.57 7.64
CA TYR A 302 2.29 -20.90 8.87
C TYR A 302 3.27 -19.75 8.58
N GLY A 303 3.31 -18.77 9.48
CA GLY A 303 4.29 -17.68 9.45
C GLY A 303 5.63 -18.08 10.06
N GLY A 304 6.51 -17.11 10.30
CA GLY A 304 7.80 -17.36 10.96
C GLY A 304 7.65 -17.97 12.36
N ARG A 305 8.56 -18.89 12.72
CA ARG A 305 8.64 -19.49 14.06
C ARG A 305 9.15 -18.46 15.06
N VAL A 306 8.40 -18.27 16.15
CA VAL A 306 8.79 -17.42 17.28
C VAL A 306 8.54 -18.19 18.56
N GLU A 307 9.57 -18.37 19.37
CA GLU A 307 9.48 -19.12 20.64
C GLU A 307 10.34 -18.47 21.72
N CYS A 308 9.94 -18.65 22.98
CA CYS A 308 10.69 -18.21 24.15
C CYS A 308 11.03 -19.43 25.01
N ARG A 309 12.27 -19.92 24.90
CA ARG A 309 12.74 -21.08 25.69
C ARG A 309 13.25 -20.71 27.08
N ILE A 310 13.76 -19.49 27.25
CA ILE A 310 14.28 -18.97 28.52
C ILE A 310 13.56 -17.67 28.83
N ARG A 311 12.70 -17.68 29.84
CA ARG A 311 11.85 -16.54 30.21
C ARG A 311 12.31 -15.94 31.54
N LYS A 312 12.35 -14.61 31.61
CA LYS A 312 12.69 -13.83 32.84
C LYS A 312 14.05 -14.14 33.46
N LYS A 313 14.98 -14.72 32.71
CA LYS A 313 16.35 -14.99 33.16
C LYS A 313 17.34 -14.39 32.16
N PRO A 314 18.15 -13.38 32.55
CA PRO A 314 19.24 -12.89 31.73
C PRO A 314 20.23 -14.02 31.45
N VAL A 315 20.52 -14.27 30.18
CA VAL A 315 21.49 -15.29 29.74
C VAL A 315 22.33 -14.70 28.63
N LYS A 316 23.62 -15.08 28.57
CA LYS A 316 24.48 -14.73 27.44
C LYS A 316 23.97 -15.44 26.19
N VAL A 317 23.83 -14.71 25.10
CA VAL A 317 23.34 -15.24 23.81
C VAL A 317 24.23 -14.73 22.67
N THR A 318 24.32 -15.52 21.61
CA THR A 318 24.87 -15.07 20.33
C THR A 318 23.71 -14.90 19.35
N ASN A 319 23.65 -13.75 18.69
CA ASN A 319 22.64 -13.50 17.66
C ASN A 319 23.11 -14.10 16.32
N LEU A 320 22.27 -14.93 15.70
CA LEU A 320 22.52 -15.53 14.39
C LEU A 320 21.39 -15.13 13.45
N ASP A 321 21.74 -14.71 12.24
CA ASP A 321 20.79 -14.31 11.21
C ASP A 321 20.99 -15.13 9.92
N PHE A 322 19.91 -15.61 9.34
CA PHE A 322 19.93 -16.30 8.05
C PHE A 322 19.68 -15.30 6.93
N THR A 323 20.77 -14.91 6.27
CA THR A 323 20.69 -13.97 5.14
C THR A 323 19.72 -14.46 4.07
N SER A 324 18.73 -13.64 3.75
CA SER A 324 17.74 -13.91 2.69
C SER A 324 17.03 -15.28 2.84
N MET A 325 16.70 -15.69 4.06
CA MET A 325 16.11 -17.01 4.36
C MET A 325 14.98 -17.42 3.40
N TYR A 326 13.97 -16.57 3.21
CA TYR A 326 12.83 -16.90 2.34
C TYR A 326 13.22 -17.11 0.86
N PRO A 327 13.96 -16.20 0.20
CA PRO A 327 14.53 -16.46 -1.12
C PRO A 327 15.37 -17.74 -1.19
N THR A 328 16.21 -18.00 -0.19
CA THR A 328 17.07 -19.19 -0.14
C THR A 328 16.24 -20.47 -0.12
N VAL A 329 15.24 -20.55 0.76
CA VAL A 329 14.33 -21.71 0.84
C VAL A 329 13.51 -21.85 -0.45
N PHE A 330 13.05 -20.75 -1.06
CA PHE A 330 12.35 -20.77 -2.34
C PHE A 330 13.19 -21.39 -3.47
N ILE A 331 14.49 -21.08 -3.52
CA ILE A 331 15.43 -21.65 -4.49
C ILE A 331 15.69 -23.13 -4.19
N LEU A 332 15.96 -23.48 -2.94
CA LEU A 332 16.24 -24.85 -2.52
C LEU A 332 15.07 -25.81 -2.80
N LEU A 333 13.83 -25.34 -2.57
CA LEU A 333 12.61 -26.08 -2.88
C LEU A 333 12.29 -26.12 -4.38
N GLY A 334 13.06 -25.44 -5.24
CA GLY A 334 12.81 -25.41 -6.69
C GLY A 334 11.51 -24.69 -7.08
N MET A 335 10.97 -23.82 -6.23
CA MET A 335 9.63 -23.23 -6.38
C MET A 335 9.49 -22.30 -7.59
N TYR A 336 10.60 -21.84 -8.17
CA TYR A 336 10.57 -21.02 -9.38
C TYR A 336 9.86 -21.73 -10.54
N GLN A 337 10.01 -23.06 -10.65
CA GLN A 337 9.33 -23.85 -11.67
C GLN A 337 7.80 -23.73 -11.55
N LEU A 338 7.25 -23.74 -10.33
CA LEU A 338 5.81 -23.54 -10.11
C LEU A 338 5.34 -22.16 -10.59
N LEU A 339 6.17 -21.13 -10.45
CA LEU A 339 5.83 -19.77 -10.85
C LEU A 339 5.71 -19.64 -12.39
N ILE A 340 6.66 -20.24 -13.12
CA ILE A 340 6.73 -20.13 -14.59
C ILE A 340 5.86 -21.16 -15.32
N SER A 341 5.59 -22.32 -14.73
CA SER A 341 4.85 -23.43 -15.37
C SER A 341 3.48 -23.04 -15.91
N ASN A 342 3.17 -23.44 -17.15
CA ASN A 342 1.89 -23.14 -17.81
C ASN A 342 0.68 -23.71 -17.05
N LYS A 343 0.84 -24.89 -16.47
CA LYS A 343 -0.18 -25.58 -15.68
C LYS A 343 0.48 -26.27 -14.49
N ILE A 344 -0.21 -26.30 -13.36
CA ILE A 344 0.18 -27.02 -12.16
C ILE A 344 -0.85 -28.12 -11.93
N SER A 345 -0.39 -29.35 -11.82
CA SER A 345 -1.19 -30.50 -11.36
C SER A 345 -0.71 -30.94 -9.99
N PHE A 346 -1.50 -31.80 -9.35
CA PHE A 346 -1.12 -32.46 -8.11
C PHE A 346 -1.15 -33.97 -8.35
N ILE A 347 -0.33 -34.70 -7.60
CA ILE A 347 -0.30 -36.16 -7.59
C ILE A 347 -0.26 -36.64 -6.15
N HIS A 348 -0.81 -37.82 -5.89
CA HIS A 348 -0.69 -38.47 -4.59
C HIS A 348 0.63 -39.23 -4.52
N SER A 349 1.46 -38.91 -3.53
CA SER A 349 2.82 -39.46 -3.39
C SER A 349 3.02 -40.17 -2.04
N LYS A 350 1.97 -40.77 -1.46
CA LYS A 350 1.99 -41.35 -0.10
C LYS A 350 3.18 -42.26 0.14
N THR A 351 3.35 -43.31 -0.68
CA THR A 351 4.42 -44.30 -0.51
C THR A 351 5.81 -43.69 -0.65
N LYS A 352 6.01 -42.78 -1.62
CA LYS A 352 7.30 -42.09 -1.83
C LYS A 352 7.61 -41.16 -0.65
N THR A 353 6.61 -40.44 -0.17
CA THR A 353 6.74 -39.48 0.94
C THR A 353 7.01 -40.19 2.25
N GLN A 354 6.31 -41.29 2.54
CA GLN A 354 6.57 -42.10 3.73
C GLN A 354 7.99 -42.67 3.72
N LYS A 355 8.42 -43.27 2.60
CA LYS A 355 9.81 -43.76 2.46
C LYS A 355 10.88 -42.69 2.68
N LEU A 356 10.59 -41.43 2.33
CA LEU A 356 11.49 -40.32 2.61
C LEU A 356 11.50 -39.97 4.09
N LEU A 357 10.33 -39.85 4.73
CA LEU A 357 10.22 -39.59 6.17
C LEU A 357 10.88 -40.68 7.02
N ASP A 358 10.75 -41.95 6.64
CA ASP A 358 11.35 -43.08 7.37
C ASP A 358 12.89 -43.10 7.32
N ARG A 359 13.49 -42.41 6.34
CA ARG A 359 14.94 -42.49 6.05
C ARG A 359 15.70 -41.20 6.29
N ILE A 360 15.03 -40.06 6.23
CA ILE A 360 15.68 -38.76 6.27
C ILE A 360 16.32 -38.51 7.64
N ALA A 361 17.56 -38.03 7.64
CA ALA A 361 18.28 -37.65 8.84
C ALA A 361 18.65 -36.16 8.83
N LEU A 362 19.03 -35.62 10.00
CA LEU A 362 19.39 -34.21 10.16
C LEU A 362 20.48 -33.76 9.17
N ASN A 363 21.48 -34.62 8.92
CA ASN A 363 22.58 -34.32 8.00
C ASN A 363 22.12 -34.21 6.54
N ASP A 364 20.97 -34.77 6.17
CA ASP A 364 20.45 -34.66 4.81
C ASP A 364 19.88 -33.27 4.52
N ILE A 365 19.45 -32.53 5.54
CA ILE A 365 18.94 -31.16 5.40
C ILE A 365 20.07 -30.18 5.03
N ASN A 366 21.32 -30.53 5.30
CA ASN A 366 22.49 -29.77 4.86
C ASN A 366 22.80 -29.96 3.36
N LYS A 367 22.19 -30.96 2.70
CA LYS A 367 22.40 -31.25 1.27
C LYS A 367 21.34 -30.53 0.43
N LYS A 368 21.77 -29.71 -0.53
CA LYS A 368 20.88 -28.90 -1.37
C LYS A 368 19.90 -29.76 -2.19
N GLU A 369 20.33 -30.95 -2.60
CA GLU A 369 19.59 -31.88 -3.44
C GLU A 369 18.36 -32.44 -2.71
N THR A 370 18.43 -32.58 -1.39
CA THR A 370 17.34 -33.05 -0.54
C THR A 370 16.12 -32.15 -0.66
N TRP A 371 16.33 -30.83 -0.67
CA TRP A 371 15.26 -29.83 -0.60
C TRP A 371 14.28 -29.87 -1.78
N LYS A 372 14.74 -30.25 -2.98
CA LYS A 372 13.88 -30.35 -4.17
C LYS A 372 12.78 -31.40 -4.03
N ASN A 373 12.94 -32.35 -3.11
CA ASN A 373 11.96 -33.39 -2.84
C ASN A 373 10.95 -33.03 -1.73
N LEU A 374 11.05 -31.82 -1.16
CA LEU A 374 10.28 -31.41 0.02
C LEU A 374 8.99 -30.63 -0.31
N THR A 375 8.64 -30.45 -1.58
CA THR A 375 7.44 -29.72 -2.01
C THR A 375 6.15 -30.56 -1.94
N THR A 376 5.95 -31.24 -0.82
CA THR A 376 4.76 -32.08 -0.58
C THR A 376 3.98 -31.54 0.61
N ILE A 377 2.66 -31.56 0.54
CA ILE A 377 1.78 -31.36 1.70
C ILE A 377 1.24 -32.72 2.16
N CYS A 378 1.18 -32.91 3.47
CA CYS A 378 0.90 -34.20 4.09
C CYS A 378 -0.31 -34.06 5.02
N LYS A 379 -1.28 -34.97 4.87
CA LYS A 379 -2.36 -35.16 5.85
C LYS A 379 -1.88 -36.16 6.88
N ILE A 380 -1.85 -35.76 8.15
CA ILE A 380 -1.45 -36.62 9.25
C ILE A 380 -2.49 -36.58 10.36
N LYS A 381 -2.56 -37.67 11.13
CA LYS A 381 -3.21 -37.72 12.44
C LYS A 381 -2.12 -37.50 13.48
N PRO A 382 -2.04 -36.33 14.13
CA PRO A 382 -0.97 -36.06 15.07
C PRO A 382 -0.99 -37.03 16.26
N ASN A 383 0.18 -37.54 16.65
CA ASN A 383 0.34 -38.46 17.77
C ASN A 383 1.55 -38.07 18.65
N ASN A 384 1.40 -36.99 19.41
CA ASN A 384 2.46 -36.35 20.18
C ASN A 384 3.58 -35.73 19.32
N ASP A 385 3.25 -35.31 18.10
CA ASP A 385 4.17 -34.66 17.17
C ASP A 385 4.40 -33.18 17.56
N ILE A 386 5.60 -32.64 17.38
CA ILE A 386 5.94 -31.24 17.66
C ILE A 386 5.64 -30.37 16.42
N LEU A 387 4.40 -29.88 16.31
CA LEU A 387 3.91 -29.21 15.11
C LEU A 387 3.46 -27.77 15.36
N PRO A 388 3.56 -26.88 14.34
CA PRO A 388 2.99 -25.55 14.45
C PRO A 388 1.45 -25.62 14.46
N VAL A 389 0.83 -24.90 15.39
CA VAL A 389 -0.62 -24.74 15.47
C VAL A 389 -0.99 -23.29 15.72
N ARG A 390 -2.12 -22.87 15.16
CA ARG A 390 -2.69 -21.55 15.41
C ARG A 390 -3.69 -21.64 16.55
N SER A 391 -3.45 -20.87 17.61
CA SER A 391 -4.38 -20.79 18.72
C SER A 391 -4.29 -19.46 19.48
N ARG A 392 -5.17 -19.27 20.47
CA ARG A 392 -5.18 -18.15 21.41
C ARG A 392 -4.34 -18.53 22.62
N TYR A 393 -3.09 -18.06 22.64
CA TYR A 393 -2.17 -18.23 23.78
C TYR A 393 -2.22 -17.09 24.79
N ASP A 394 -3.00 -16.03 24.52
CA ASP A 394 -3.17 -14.86 25.38
C ASP A 394 -4.65 -14.45 25.40
N THR A 395 -5.03 -13.58 26.34
CA THR A 395 -6.39 -13.04 26.50
C THR A 395 -6.80 -12.09 25.38
N LYS A 396 -5.84 -11.63 24.56
CA LYS A 396 -6.11 -10.83 23.37
C LYS A 396 -6.84 -11.66 22.31
N HIS A 397 -7.80 -11.04 21.61
CA HIS A 397 -8.63 -11.69 20.59
C HIS A 397 -7.88 -12.21 19.33
N ALA A 398 -6.56 -12.09 19.25
CA ALA A 398 -5.77 -12.52 18.10
C ALA A 398 -5.30 -13.98 18.24
N THR A 399 -5.40 -14.75 17.17
CA THR A 399 -4.76 -16.06 17.07
C THR A 399 -3.29 -15.89 16.74
N ASN A 400 -2.43 -16.65 17.42
CA ASN A 400 -0.98 -16.68 17.25
C ASN A 400 -0.53 -18.09 16.86
N ILE A 401 0.72 -18.23 16.42
CA ILE A 401 1.33 -19.51 16.07
C ILE A 401 2.22 -19.95 17.23
N GLY A 402 2.10 -21.21 17.63
CA GLY A 402 3.01 -21.85 18.58
C GLY A 402 3.38 -23.24 18.08
N VAL A 403 4.58 -23.70 18.40
CA VAL A 403 5.07 -25.04 18.09
C VAL A 403 4.89 -25.88 19.36
N ASN A 404 4.00 -26.86 19.34
CA ASN A 404 3.62 -27.63 20.53
C ASN A 404 3.57 -29.13 20.22
N TYR A 405 3.64 -29.94 21.27
CA TYR A 405 3.18 -31.32 21.21
C TYR A 405 1.70 -31.37 20.87
N LEU A 406 1.38 -32.08 19.80
CA LEU A 406 0.04 -32.18 19.26
C LEU A 406 -0.39 -33.64 19.19
N LYS A 407 -1.54 -33.94 19.79
CA LYS A 407 -2.17 -35.25 19.75
C LYS A 407 -3.63 -35.09 19.34
N SER A 408 -4.05 -35.91 18.38
CA SER A 408 -5.45 -36.05 18.01
C SER A 408 -6.18 -36.90 19.05
N THR A 409 -7.27 -36.38 19.62
CA THR A 409 -8.11 -37.13 20.59
C THR A 409 -9.39 -37.69 19.97
N ASP A 410 -9.75 -37.22 18.78
CA ASP A 410 -11.01 -37.48 18.07
C ASP A 410 -10.76 -37.91 16.60
N ASP A 411 -9.57 -38.45 16.32
CA ASP A 411 -9.13 -38.85 14.98
C ASP A 411 -9.06 -37.73 13.92
N THR A 412 -9.18 -36.46 14.32
CA THR A 412 -8.99 -35.31 13.43
C THR A 412 -7.58 -35.30 12.81
N CYS A 413 -7.56 -35.30 11.49
CA CYS A 413 -6.34 -35.13 10.70
C CYS A 413 -6.12 -33.68 10.30
N LEU A 414 -4.85 -33.27 10.25
CA LEU A 414 -4.44 -31.93 9.84
C LEU A 414 -3.45 -31.97 8.66
N TRP A 415 -3.34 -30.86 7.94
CA TRP A 415 -2.44 -30.70 6.80
C TRP A 415 -1.20 -29.87 7.15
N TYR A 416 -0.03 -30.39 6.81
CA TYR A 416 1.28 -29.78 7.04
C TYR A 416 2.14 -29.82 5.79
N THR A 417 3.15 -28.97 5.73
CA THR A 417 4.20 -29.13 4.71
C THR A 417 5.16 -30.23 5.15
N LEU A 418 5.76 -30.95 4.20
CA LEU A 418 6.74 -31.98 4.51
C LEU A 418 7.94 -31.45 5.34
N PRO A 419 8.47 -30.22 5.11
CA PRO A 419 9.45 -29.62 6.01
C PRO A 419 9.00 -29.51 7.46
N ASP A 420 7.72 -29.22 7.73
CA ASP A 420 7.20 -29.18 9.10
C ASP A 420 7.25 -30.56 9.76
N LEU A 421 6.96 -31.62 9.00
CA LEU A 421 6.99 -33.00 9.51
C LEU A 421 8.42 -33.49 9.76
N ILE A 422 9.37 -33.10 8.91
CA ILE A 422 10.80 -33.46 9.10
C ILE A 422 11.37 -32.78 10.34
N ALA A 423 10.89 -31.57 10.66
CA ALA A 423 11.32 -30.82 11.83
C ALA A 423 10.60 -31.20 13.13
N SER A 424 9.58 -32.07 13.03
CA SER A 424 8.64 -32.42 14.11
C SER A 424 9.18 -33.47 15.07
#